data_AF-A0A173R6C7-F1
#
_entry.id   AF-A0A173R6C7-F1
#
_cell.length_a   1.000
_cell.length_b   1.000
_cell.length_c   1.000
_cell.angle_alpha   90.00
_cell.angle_beta   90.00
_cell.angle_gamma   90.00
#
_symmetry.space_group_name_H-M   'P 1'
#
loop_
_entity.id
_entity.type
_entity.pdbx_description
1 polymer ?
#
loop_
_entity_poly.entity_id
_entity_poly.type
_entity_poly.pdbx_seq_one_letter_code
_entity_poly.pdbx_strand_id
1 'polypeptide(L)'
;MKKWKKKRVVAVLLTLLVLLQFPADFGSVAHAAQKKEIRGTISVASNISQQDMQQYLDGFNKKYPGIEVKYQSYSDYDNEVSK
;
A
#
# COMPACT_ATOMS: atom_id res chain seq x y z
N MET A 1 21.52 16.62 50.34
CA MET A 1 21.07 15.61 49.35
C MET A 1 19.55 15.55 49.10
N LYS A 2 18.68 15.92 50.06
CA LYS A 2 17.20 15.80 49.93
C LYS A 2 16.60 16.67 48.81
N LYS A 3 17.08 17.91 48.61
CA LYS A 3 16.62 18.80 47.52
C LYS A 3 17.03 18.33 46.12
N TRP A 4 18.18 17.65 46.00
CA TRP A 4 18.70 17.14 44.72
C TRP A 4 17.92 15.91 44.22
N LYS A 5 17.55 15.01 45.14
CA LYS A 5 16.66 13.87 44.81
C LYS A 5 15.27 14.34 44.37
N LYS A 6 14.71 15.37 45.02
CA LYS A 6 13.42 15.98 44.62
C LYS A 6 13.47 16.58 43.21
N LYS A 7 14.54 17.29 42.84
CA LYS A 7 14.70 17.84 41.49
C LYS A 7 14.77 16.75 40.41
N ARG A 8 15.45 15.63 40.69
CA ARG A 8 15.49 14.47 39.77
C ARG A 8 14.13 13.81 39.60
N VAL A 9 13.38 13.64 40.69
CA VAL A 9 12.02 13.07 40.63
C VAL A 9 11.08 13.96 39.80
N VAL A 10 11.16 15.27 39.97
CA VAL A 10 10.36 16.22 39.18
C VAL A 10 10.75 16.19 37.70
N ALA A 11 12.04 16.12 37.39
CA ALA A 11 12.50 16.00 36.00
C ALA A 11 11.97 14.72 35.34
N VAL A 12 12.04 13.58 36.03
CA VAL A 12 11.53 12.30 35.53
C VAL A 12 10.01 12.35 35.31
N LEU A 13 9.25 12.94 36.23
CA LEU A 13 7.80 13.11 36.09
C LEU A 13 7.42 13.99 34.90
N LEU A 14 8.14 15.09 34.67
CA LEU A 14 7.90 15.96 33.51
C LEU A 14 8.22 15.24 32.20
N THR A 15 9.32 14.49 32.12
CA THR A 15 9.64 13.69 30.92
C THR A 15 8.57 12.61 30.68
N LEU A 16 8.06 11.97 31.74
CA LEU A 16 7.00 10.98 31.63
C LEU A 16 5.67 11.60 31.17
N LEU A 17 5.35 12.81 31.66
CA LEU A 17 4.15 13.55 31.27
C LEU A 17 4.21 13.96 29.79
N VAL A 18 5.38 14.40 29.33
CA VAL A 18 5.63 14.73 27.92
C VAL A 18 5.47 13.48 27.04
N LEU A 19 6.00 12.33 27.46
CA LEU A 19 5.80 11.06 26.76
C LEU A 19 4.33 10.60 26.73
N LEU A 20 3.53 10.92 27.75
CA LEU A 20 2.09 10.64 27.79
C LEU A 20 1.27 11.58 26.89
N GLN A 21 1.75 12.80 26.63
CA GLN A 21 1.09 13.78 25.76
C GLN A 21 1.33 13.55 24.27
N PHE A 22 2.36 12.78 23.91
CA PHE A 22 2.53 12.26 22.57
C PHE A 22 1.79 10.91 22.51
N PRO A 23 0.56 10.83 21.98
CA PRO A 23 0.06 9.55 21.51
C PRO A 23 1.15 8.98 20.60
N ALA A 24 1.50 7.72 20.80
CA ALA A 24 2.43 7.05 19.92
C ALA A 24 1.80 6.98 18.52
N ASP A 25 1.90 8.07 17.74
CA ASP A 25 1.57 8.15 16.32
C ASP A 25 2.61 7.38 15.48
N PHE A 26 3.17 6.31 16.04
CA PHE A 26 3.90 5.25 15.35
C PHE A 26 2.96 4.10 14.96
N GLY A 27 1.69 4.38 14.78
CA GLY A 27 0.67 3.38 14.49
C GLY A 27 -0.30 3.91 13.46
N SER A 28 0.13 3.89 12.20
CA SER A 28 -0.69 3.99 11.00
C SER A 28 -1.80 5.04 11.04
N VAL A 29 -1.62 6.07 10.22
CA VAL A 29 -2.73 6.74 9.54
C VAL A 29 -3.44 5.71 8.66
N ALA A 30 -4.10 4.73 9.27
CA ALA A 30 -5.13 3.93 8.63
C ALA A 30 -6.35 4.83 8.58
N HIS A 31 -6.28 5.82 7.67
CA HIS A 31 -7.50 6.27 7.04
C HIS A 31 -8.11 5.01 6.45
N ALA A 32 -9.06 4.42 7.16
CA ALA A 32 -10.08 3.56 6.58
C ALA A 32 -10.95 4.47 5.69
N ALA A 33 -10.33 5.05 4.65
CA ALA A 33 -11.03 5.32 3.42
C ALA A 33 -11.59 3.95 3.03
N GLN A 34 -12.90 3.80 3.16
CA GLN A 34 -13.62 2.66 2.62
C GLN A 34 -13.39 2.69 1.11
N LYS A 35 -12.24 2.18 0.68
CA LYS A 35 -11.88 2.04 -0.73
C LYS A 35 -12.95 1.12 -1.26
N LYS A 36 -13.89 1.67 -2.04
CA LYS A 36 -14.82 0.86 -2.82
C LYS A 36 -13.96 -0.13 -3.59
N GLU A 37 -14.07 -1.39 -3.20
CA GLU A 37 -13.28 -2.46 -3.79
C GLU A 37 -13.74 -2.56 -5.25
N ILE A 38 -12.87 -2.16 -6.17
CA ILE A 38 -13.18 -2.21 -7.59
C ILE A 38 -13.04 -3.66 -8.01
N ARG A 39 -14.14 -4.21 -8.55
CA ARG A 39 -14.20 -5.56 -9.06
C ARG A 39 -14.61 -5.56 -10.52
N GLY A 40 -14.07 -6.49 -11.30
CA GLY A 40 -14.43 -6.65 -12.70
C GLY A 40 -13.37 -7.38 -13.50
N THR A 41 -13.61 -7.54 -14.79
CA THR A 41 -12.65 -8.15 -15.71
C THR A 41 -12.25 -7.12 -16.74
N ILE A 42 -10.95 -6.99 -16.99
CA ILE A 42 -10.41 -6.20 -18.10
C ILE A 42 -9.81 -7.14 -19.14
N SER A 43 -9.93 -6.79 -20.42
CA SER A 43 -9.25 -7.50 -21.50
C SER A 43 -8.12 -6.62 -22.03
N VAL A 44 -6.94 -7.19 -22.15
CA VAL A 44 -5.74 -6.49 -22.62
C VAL A 44 -5.23 -7.25 -23.84
N ALA A 45 -5.31 -6.61 -24.99
CA ALA A 45 -4.62 -7.05 -26.19
C ALA A 45 -3.24 -6.38 -26.23
N SER A 46 -2.21 -7.13 -26.60
CA SER A 46 -0.85 -6.61 -26.70
C SER A 46 -0.06 -7.37 -27.77
N ASN A 47 0.97 -6.73 -28.33
CA ASN A 47 1.94 -7.40 -29.19
C ASN A 47 3.12 -8.01 -28.39
N ILE A 48 3.15 -7.82 -27.08
CA ILE A 48 4.18 -8.34 -26.17
C ILE A 48 3.73 -9.69 -25.62
N SER A 49 4.65 -10.65 -25.55
CA SER A 49 4.37 -11.98 -24.99
C SER A 49 3.84 -11.89 -23.56
N GLN A 50 2.96 -12.82 -23.19
CA GLN A 50 2.48 -12.91 -21.80
C GLN A 50 3.62 -13.19 -20.82
N GLN A 51 4.63 -13.95 -21.25
CA GLN A 51 5.79 -14.28 -20.42
C GLN A 51 6.55 -13.02 -20.00
N ASP A 52 6.80 -12.09 -20.92
CA ASP A 52 7.51 -10.84 -20.62
C ASP A 52 6.66 -9.91 -19.75
N MET A 53 5.34 -9.98 -19.89
CA MET A 53 4.40 -9.18 -19.09
C MET A 53 4.08 -9.76 -17.70
N GLN A 54 4.48 -11.00 -17.42
CA GLN A 54 4.03 -11.73 -16.24
C GLN A 54 4.34 -10.98 -14.94
N GLN A 55 5.53 -10.41 -14.79
CA GLN A 55 5.91 -9.64 -13.59
C GLN A 55 4.97 -8.44 -13.34
N TYR A 56 4.52 -7.77 -14.41
CA TYR A 56 3.61 -6.63 -14.29
C TYR A 56 2.19 -7.09 -13.98
N LEU A 57 1.74 -8.18 -14.59
CA LEU A 57 0.44 -8.81 -14.28
C LEU A 57 0.38 -9.25 -12.82
N ASP A 58 1.44 -9.88 -12.31
CA ASP A 58 1.54 -10.30 -10.92
C ASP A 58 1.51 -9.11 -9.96
N GLY A 59 2.27 -8.04 -10.29
CA GLY A 59 2.27 -6.80 -9.53
C GLY A 59 0.90 -6.12 -9.51
N PHE A 60 0.19 -6.13 -10.64
CA PHE A 60 -1.17 -5.59 -10.74
C PHE A 60 -2.17 -6.41 -9.93
N ASN A 61 -2.19 -7.74 -10.11
CA ASN A 61 -3.09 -8.66 -9.41
C ASN A 61 -2.91 -8.58 -7.89
N LYS A 62 -1.67 -8.39 -7.42
CA LYS A 62 -1.39 -8.17 -5.99
C LYS A 62 -1.98 -6.85 -5.47
N LYS A 63 -1.97 -5.78 -6.30
CA LYS A 63 -2.48 -4.45 -5.92
C LYS A 63 -4.01 -4.35 -6.04
N TYR A 64 -4.59 -5.09 -6.99
CA TYR A 64 -6.02 -5.07 -7.32
C TYR A 64 -6.59 -6.49 -7.44
N PRO A 65 -6.74 -7.22 -6.32
CA PRO A 65 -7.17 -8.63 -6.34
C PRO A 65 -8.61 -8.84 -6.82
N GLY A 66 -9.43 -7.79 -6.82
CA GLY A 66 -10.80 -7.83 -7.34
C GLY A 66 -10.89 -7.71 -8.87
N ILE A 67 -9.79 -7.43 -9.57
CA ILE A 67 -9.77 -7.24 -11.01
C ILE A 67 -9.10 -8.44 -11.68
N GLU A 68 -9.83 -9.12 -12.55
CA GLU A 68 -9.30 -10.17 -13.41
C GLU A 68 -8.75 -9.57 -14.70
N VAL A 69 -7.53 -9.93 -15.08
CA VAL A 69 -6.91 -9.47 -16.34
C VAL A 69 -6.87 -10.61 -17.35
N LYS A 70 -7.64 -10.48 -18.42
CA LYS A 70 -7.59 -11.37 -19.59
C LYS A 70 -6.58 -10.83 -20.58
N TYR A 71 -5.35 -11.32 -20.49
CA TYR A 71 -4.27 -10.90 -21.37
C TYR A 71 -4.22 -11.76 -22.63
N GLN A 72 -4.18 -11.14 -23.80
CA GLN A 72 -4.01 -11.80 -25.09
C GLN A 72 -2.85 -11.14 -25.84
N SER A 73 -1.89 -11.97 -26.23
CA SER A 73 -0.75 -11.55 -27.04
C SER A 73 -1.00 -11.92 -28.50
N TYR A 74 -0.82 -10.98 -29.42
CA TYR A 74 -0.91 -11.21 -30.86
C TYR A 74 0.42 -10.86 -31.52
N SER A 75 0.99 -11.78 -32.30
CA SER A 75 2.18 -11.48 -33.11
C SER A 75 1.87 -10.50 -34.24
N ASP A 76 0.66 -10.62 -34.81
CA ASP A 76 0.14 -9.73 -35.85
C ASP A 76 -0.91 -8.79 -35.28
N TYR A 77 -0.48 -7.97 -34.33
CA TYR A 77 -1.37 -7.14 -33.51
C TYR A 77 -2.26 -6.21 -34.34
N ASP A 78 -1.67 -5.54 -35.33
CA ASP A 78 -2.37 -4.54 -36.15
C ASP A 78 -3.57 -5.14 -36.90
N ASN A 79 -3.45 -6.40 -37.34
CA ASN A 79 -4.53 -7.10 -38.04
C ASN A 79 -5.52 -7.77 -37.10
N GLU A 80 -5.11 -8.23 -35.91
CA GLU A 80 -6.00 -8.92 -34.97
C GLU A 80 -6.89 -7.98 -34.15
N VAL A 81 -6.44 -6.75 -33.85
CA VAL A 81 -7.25 -5.78 -33.11
C VAL A 81 -8.16 -4.92 -33.99
N SER A 82 -7.94 -4.93 -35.30
CA SER A 82 -8.73 -4.15 -36.28
C SER A 82 -9.96 -4.88 -36.82
N LYS A 83 -10.18 -6.14 -36.40
CA LYS A 83 -11.34 -6.97 -36.77
C LYS A 83 -12.54 -6.71 -35.86
#